data_AF-A0A8J6M0D2-F1
#
_entry.id   AF-A0A8J6M0D2-F1
#
_cell.length_a   1.000
_cell.length_b   1.000
_cell.length_c   1.000
_cell.angle_alpha   90.00
_cell.angle_beta   90.00
_cell.angle_gamma   90.00
#
_symmetry.space_group_name_H-M   'P 1'
#
loop_
_entity.id
_entity.type
_entity.pdbx_description
1 polymer ?
#
loop_
_entity_poly.entity_id
_entity_poly.type
_entity_poly.pdbx_seq_one_letter_code
_entity_poly.pdbx_strand_id
1 'polypeptide(L)'
;MNQNVIKTLGILFLMVGTAFSVPFYDQVHTSLDMSIWFTPSYYTQFIPLFIGITCIIAGLLVLYGYRHCNIYLVLFGHAAVEDVLFNWLGWSNTNLTVSSIVFFLPLGVLALVLGYLNSLGKKPVSLLEAFAGLLFTTIWILSPNLF
;
A
#
# COMPACT_ATOMS: atom_id res chain seq x y z
N MET A 1 1.39 17.91 -14.61
CA MET A 1 1.74 16.74 -15.44
C MET A 1 0.76 16.61 -16.61
N ASN A 2 1.15 16.07 -17.77
CA ASN A 2 0.22 15.86 -18.90
C ASN A 2 -0.82 14.77 -18.56
N GLN A 3 -2.08 14.97 -18.96
CA GLN A 3 -3.19 14.04 -18.78
C GLN A 3 -2.89 12.61 -19.25
N ASN A 4 -2.18 12.45 -20.37
CA ASN A 4 -1.82 11.12 -20.86
C ASN A 4 -0.90 10.39 -19.87
N VAL A 5 0.06 11.09 -19.27
CA VAL A 5 0.95 10.52 -18.25
C VAL A 5 0.18 10.16 -16.99
N ILE A 6 -0.78 10.99 -16.57
CA ILE A 6 -1.64 10.70 -15.41
C ILE A 6 -2.42 9.39 -15.64
N LYS A 7 -3.03 9.25 -16.82
CA LYS A 7 -3.76 8.02 -17.18
C LYS A 7 -2.85 6.81 -17.21
N THR A 8 -1.67 6.91 -17.82
CA THR A 8 -0.68 5.83 -17.84
C THR A 8 -0.26 5.41 -16.43
N LEU A 9 -0.01 6.35 -15.53
CA LEU A 9 0.29 6.03 -14.13
C LEU A 9 -0.88 5.33 -13.46
N GLY A 10 -2.11 5.84 -13.60
CA GLY A 10 -3.30 5.21 -13.03
C GLY A 10 -3.49 3.77 -13.50
N ILE A 11 -3.31 3.52 -14.81
CA ILE A 11 -3.35 2.17 -15.39
C ILE A 11 -2.22 1.29 -14.85
N LEU A 12 -1.00 1.82 -14.71
CA LEU A 12 0.14 1.08 -14.18
C LEU A 12 -0.12 0.62 -12.72
N PHE A 13 -0.54 1.52 -11.84
CA PHE A 13 -0.91 1.19 -10.46
C PHE A 13 -2.02 0.14 -10.42
N LEU A 14 -3.06 0.31 -11.25
CA LEU A 14 -4.18 -0.63 -11.31
C LEU A 14 -3.76 -2.01 -11.80
N MET A 15 -2.94 -2.08 -12.85
CA MET A 15 -2.44 -3.33 -13.42
C MET A 15 -1.58 -4.09 -12.42
N VAL A 16 -0.60 -3.42 -11.81
CA VAL A 16 0.29 -4.03 -10.81
C VAL A 16 -0.50 -4.44 -9.56
N GLY A 17 -1.34 -3.55 -9.03
CA GLY A 17 -2.17 -3.85 -7.87
C GLY A 17 -3.07 -5.06 -8.10
N THR A 18 -3.70 -5.16 -9.26
CA THR A 18 -4.57 -6.31 -9.60
C THR A 18 -3.77 -7.60 -9.78
N ALA A 19 -2.64 -7.54 -10.49
CA ALA A 19 -1.80 -8.70 -10.76
C ALA A 19 -1.31 -9.39 -9.47
N PHE A 20 -1.03 -8.62 -8.42
CA PHE A 20 -0.56 -9.17 -7.14
C PHE A 20 -1.68 -9.37 -6.10
N SER A 21 -2.78 -8.61 -6.16
CA SER A 21 -3.88 -8.80 -5.19
C SER A 21 -4.56 -10.16 -5.32
N VAL A 22 -4.69 -10.70 -6.53
CA VAL A 22 -5.28 -12.03 -6.76
C VAL A 22 -4.50 -13.14 -6.03
N PRO A 23 -3.18 -13.32 -6.27
CA PRO A 23 -2.43 -14.36 -5.56
C PRO A 23 -2.30 -14.11 -4.06
N PHE A 24 -2.35 -12.86 -3.59
CA PHE A 24 -2.39 -12.59 -2.14
C PHE A 24 -3.72 -12.95 -1.51
N TYR A 25 -4.83 -12.75 -2.21
CA TYR A 25 -6.14 -13.19 -1.74
C TYR A 25 -6.16 -14.70 -1.54
N ASP A 26 -5.58 -15.48 -2.46
CA ASP A 26 -5.51 -16.94 -2.36
C ASP A 26 -4.63 -17.43 -1.18
N GLN A 27 -3.72 -16.59 -0.68
CA GLN A 27 -2.87 -16.89 0.48
C GLN A 27 -3.57 -16.62 1.83
N VAL A 28 -4.70 -15.91 1.82
CA VAL A 28 -5.44 -15.60 3.04
C VAL A 28 -6.27 -16.81 3.44
N HIS A 29 -5.97 -17.37 4.60
CA HIS A 29 -6.74 -18.43 5.23
C HIS A 29 -7.64 -17.85 6.31
N THR A 30 -8.95 -17.84 6.05
CA THR A 30 -9.94 -17.44 7.05
C THR A 30 -10.26 -18.62 7.97
N SER A 31 -10.10 -18.39 9.28
CA SER A 31 -10.51 -19.36 10.31
C SER A 31 -11.82 -18.91 10.93
N LEU A 32 -12.71 -19.86 11.26
CA LEU A 32 -13.91 -19.58 12.07
C LEU A 32 -13.60 -19.51 13.57
N ASP A 33 -12.40 -19.93 13.98
CA ASP A 33 -11.95 -19.88 15.37
C ASP A 33 -11.49 -18.47 15.73
N MET A 34 -12.31 -17.78 16.52
CA MET A 34 -12.06 -16.43 17.00
C MET A 34 -10.82 -16.33 17.90
N SER A 35 -10.33 -17.44 18.47
CA SER A 35 -9.11 -17.42 19.29
C SER A 35 -7.86 -17.11 18.43
N ILE A 36 -7.88 -17.53 17.17
CA ILE A 36 -6.79 -17.33 16.21
C ILE A 36 -6.81 -15.89 15.66
N TRP A 37 -7.96 -15.22 15.69
CA TRP A 37 -8.08 -13.87 15.12
C TRP A 37 -7.25 -12.82 15.86
N PHE A 38 -6.79 -13.12 17.07
CA PHE A 38 -5.94 -12.23 17.85
C PHE A 38 -4.46 -12.64 17.81
N THR A 39 -4.09 -13.62 16.99
CA THR A 39 -2.69 -13.99 16.83
C THR A 39 -1.99 -13.12 15.78
N PRO A 40 -0.72 -12.73 16.02
CA PRO A 40 0.14 -12.13 15.02
C PRO A 40 0.08 -12.77 13.63
N SER A 41 0.24 -14.10 13.59
CA SER A 41 0.31 -14.87 12.34
C SER A 41 -0.96 -14.75 11.51
N TYR A 42 -2.11 -14.53 12.16
CA TYR A 42 -3.38 -14.33 11.46
C TYR A 42 -3.47 -12.95 10.82
N TYR A 43 -2.84 -11.91 11.37
CA TYR A 43 -2.87 -10.57 10.77
C TYR A 43 -1.82 -10.39 9.67
N THR A 44 -0.65 -11.01 9.79
CA THR A 44 0.44 -10.81 8.81
C THR A 44 0.07 -11.25 7.40
N GLN A 45 -0.80 -12.25 7.22
CA GLN A 45 -1.29 -12.70 5.90
C GLN A 45 -2.08 -11.61 5.15
N PHE A 46 -2.67 -10.63 5.86
CA PHE A 46 -3.46 -9.58 5.22
C PHE A 46 -2.62 -8.39 4.73
N ILE A 47 -1.35 -8.26 5.18
CA ILE A 47 -0.48 -7.13 4.82
C ILE A 47 -0.25 -7.06 3.29
N PRO A 48 0.15 -8.15 2.59
CA PRO A 48 0.32 -8.11 1.14
C PRO A 48 -0.97 -7.71 0.40
N LEU A 49 -2.12 -8.26 0.82
CA LEU A 49 -3.41 -7.96 0.22
C LEU A 49 -3.81 -6.49 0.44
N PHE A 50 -3.56 -5.95 1.64
CA PHE A 50 -3.78 -4.54 1.94
C PHE A 50 -2.94 -3.61 1.04
N ILE A 51 -1.66 -3.93 0.83
CA ILE A 51 -0.78 -3.18 -0.09
C ILE A 51 -1.32 -3.28 -1.53
N GLY A 52 -1.72 -4.46 -1.98
CA GLY A 52 -2.30 -4.67 -3.31
C GLY A 52 -3.59 -3.87 -3.53
N ILE A 53 -4.53 -3.94 -2.60
CA ILE A 53 -5.82 -3.24 -2.69
C ILE A 53 -5.62 -1.72 -2.65
N THR A 54 -4.77 -1.20 -1.77
CA THR A 54 -4.47 0.24 -1.72
C THR A 54 -3.81 0.72 -3.01
N CYS A 55 -2.98 -0.11 -3.66
CA CYS A 55 -2.43 0.15 -4.99
C CYS A 55 -3.53 0.27 -6.06
N ILE A 56 -4.49 -0.66 -6.07
CA ILE A 56 -5.64 -0.63 -6.99
C ILE A 56 -6.47 0.64 -6.78
N ILE A 57 -6.82 0.94 -5.53
CA ILE A 57 -7.62 2.13 -5.18
C ILE A 57 -6.88 3.40 -5.61
N ALA A 58 -5.59 3.52 -5.32
CA ALA A 58 -4.78 4.65 -5.75
C ALA A 58 -4.79 4.78 -7.29
N GLY A 59 -4.60 3.68 -8.02
CA GLY A 59 -4.64 3.65 -9.48
C GLY A 59 -5.98 4.10 -10.07
N LEU A 60 -7.10 3.58 -9.54
CA LEU A 60 -8.45 3.99 -9.93
C LEU A 60 -8.66 5.48 -9.69
N LEU A 61 -8.29 5.98 -8.51
CA LEU A 61 -8.51 7.38 -8.16
C LEU A 61 -7.65 8.33 -9.01
N VAL A 62 -6.43 7.95 -9.35
CA VAL A 62 -5.57 8.68 -10.28
C VAL A 62 -6.17 8.68 -11.69
N LEU A 63 -6.65 7.52 -12.17
CA LEU A 63 -7.20 7.36 -13.51
C LEU A 63 -8.46 8.20 -13.74
N TYR A 64 -9.38 8.19 -12.76
CA TYR A 64 -10.60 9.01 -12.80
C TYR A 64 -10.38 10.45 -12.34
N GLY A 65 -9.18 10.80 -11.89
CA GLY A 65 -8.81 12.16 -11.53
C GLY A 65 -9.51 12.69 -10.28
N TYR A 66 -9.87 11.81 -9.34
CA TYR A 66 -10.54 12.19 -8.09
C TYR A 66 -9.72 13.16 -7.25
N ARG A 67 -10.42 14.07 -6.56
CA ARG A 67 -9.80 15.13 -5.75
C ARG A 67 -8.86 14.59 -4.66
N HIS A 68 -9.20 13.45 -4.08
CA HIS A 68 -8.48 12.84 -2.95
C HIS A 68 -7.46 11.78 -3.37
N CYS A 69 -7.07 11.66 -4.64
CA CYS A 69 -6.14 10.60 -5.05
C CYS A 69 -4.78 10.64 -4.32
N ASN A 70 -4.29 11.83 -3.93
CA ASN A 70 -2.98 11.99 -3.29
C ASN A 70 -2.89 11.30 -1.93
N ILE A 71 -3.95 11.30 -1.11
CA ILE A 71 -3.91 10.63 0.20
C ILE A 71 -3.83 9.10 0.03
N TYR A 72 -4.50 8.54 -0.98
CA TYR A 72 -4.43 7.10 -1.26
C TYR A 72 -3.09 6.69 -1.88
N LEU A 73 -2.47 7.56 -2.69
CA LEU A 73 -1.10 7.35 -3.15
C LEU A 73 -0.11 7.33 -1.99
N VAL A 74 -0.24 8.26 -1.03
CA VAL A 74 0.61 8.27 0.16
C VAL A 74 0.36 7.04 1.04
N LEU A 75 -0.89 6.64 1.22
CA LEU A 75 -1.25 5.45 2.01
C LEU A 75 -0.64 4.16 1.41
N PHE A 76 -0.81 3.95 0.10
CA PHE A 76 -0.16 2.85 -0.61
C PHE A 76 1.36 2.94 -0.52
N GLY A 77 1.91 4.14 -0.75
CA GLY A 77 3.34 4.38 -0.76
C GLY A 77 3.98 4.02 0.58
N HIS A 78 3.38 4.45 1.69
CA HIS A 78 3.85 4.06 3.02
C HIS A 78 3.70 2.57 3.26
N ALA A 79 2.53 1.99 2.99
CA ALA A 79 2.31 0.56 3.21
C ALA A 79 3.35 -0.31 2.48
N ALA A 80 3.66 0.01 1.22
CA ALA A 80 4.65 -0.72 0.42
C ALA A 80 6.10 -0.47 0.88
N VAL A 81 6.45 0.79 1.16
CA VAL A 81 7.84 1.15 1.51
C VAL A 81 8.17 0.72 2.93
N GLU A 82 7.29 0.97 3.89
CA GLU A 82 7.47 0.59 5.29
C GLU A 82 7.59 -0.92 5.45
N ASP A 83 6.75 -1.71 4.79
CA ASP A 83 6.80 -3.18 4.93
C ASP A 83 8.15 -3.74 4.47
N VAL A 84 8.67 -3.24 3.34
CA VAL A 84 9.99 -3.65 2.83
C VAL A 84 11.12 -3.13 3.70
N LEU A 85 11.07 -1.86 4.12
CA LEU A 85 12.13 -1.26 4.93
C LEU A 85 12.20 -1.89 6.32
N PHE A 86 11.06 -2.11 6.97
CA PHE A 86 11.01 -2.74 8.30
C PHE A 86 11.49 -4.18 8.23
N ASN A 87 11.18 -4.90 7.15
CA ASN A 87 11.75 -6.22 6.91
C ASN A 87 13.27 -6.19 6.72
N TRP A 88 13.82 -5.25 5.94
CA TRP A 88 15.27 -5.11 5.76
C TRP A 88 16.01 -4.67 7.04
N LEU A 89 15.35 -3.90 7.91
CA LEU A 89 15.88 -3.50 9.22
C LEU A 89 15.73 -4.59 10.28
N GLY A 90 15.02 -5.68 9.98
CA GLY A 90 14.73 -6.77 10.92
C GLY A 90 13.68 -6.42 11.98
N TRP A 91 12.84 -5.43 11.73
CA TRP A 91 11.76 -5.00 12.63
C TRP A 91 10.45 -5.77 12.40
N SER A 92 10.25 -6.31 11.20
CA SER A 92 9.11 -7.15 10.84
C SER A 92 9.54 -8.26 9.89
N ASN A 93 8.67 -9.25 9.68
CA ASN A 93 8.80 -10.19 8.56
C ASN A 93 7.77 -9.83 7.50
N THR A 94 8.22 -9.60 6.26
CA THR A 94 7.31 -9.38 5.13
C THR A 94 6.80 -10.70 4.57
N ASN A 95 5.51 -10.73 4.22
CA ASN A 95 4.90 -11.81 3.43
C ASN A 95 4.89 -11.46 1.92
N LEU A 96 5.50 -10.35 1.51
CA LEU A 96 5.68 -10.02 0.10
C LEU A 96 6.69 -10.96 -0.54
N THR A 97 6.32 -11.50 -1.70
CA THR A 97 7.25 -12.22 -2.58
C THR A 97 8.28 -11.27 -3.17
N VAL A 98 9.47 -11.77 -3.52
CA VAL A 98 10.53 -10.97 -4.18
C VAL A 98 10.01 -10.27 -5.43
N SER A 99 9.20 -10.95 -6.23
CA SER A 99 8.57 -10.35 -7.42
C SER A 99 7.69 -9.16 -7.04
N SER A 100 6.83 -9.29 -6.03
CA SER A 100 6.00 -8.17 -5.58
C SER A 100 6.81 -6.98 -5.03
N ILE A 101 7.92 -7.23 -4.32
CA ILE A 101 8.80 -6.17 -3.81
C ILE A 101 9.41 -5.36 -4.97
N VAL A 102 9.87 -6.04 -6.02
CA VAL A 102 10.46 -5.40 -7.21
C VAL A 102 9.49 -4.42 -7.88
N PHE A 103 8.18 -4.68 -7.82
CA PHE A 103 7.17 -3.77 -8.38
C PHE A 103 6.65 -2.74 -7.37
N PHE A 104 6.29 -3.16 -6.15
CA PHE A 104 5.66 -2.28 -5.17
C PHE A 104 6.63 -1.28 -4.56
N LEU A 105 7.90 -1.63 -4.33
CA LEU A 105 8.84 -0.69 -3.73
C LEU A 105 9.06 0.56 -4.63
N PRO A 106 9.43 0.44 -5.92
CA PRO A 106 9.61 1.62 -6.76
C PRO A 106 8.30 2.36 -7.00
N LEU A 107 7.17 1.66 -7.15
CA LEU A 107 5.87 2.31 -7.26
C LEU A 107 5.46 3.02 -5.97
N GLY A 108 5.80 2.47 -4.81
CA GLY A 108 5.53 3.05 -3.50
C GLY A 108 6.30 4.34 -3.31
N VAL A 109 7.60 4.33 -3.61
CA VAL A 109 8.43 5.55 -3.62
C VAL A 109 7.86 6.59 -4.60
N LEU A 110 7.50 6.17 -5.82
CA LEU A 110 6.86 7.06 -6.79
C LEU A 110 5.54 7.63 -6.26
N ALA A 111 4.71 6.83 -5.61
CA ALA A 111 3.43 7.25 -5.05
C ALA A 111 3.62 8.29 -3.93
N LEU A 112 4.60 8.09 -3.04
CA LEU A 112 4.97 9.08 -2.03
C LEU A 112 5.40 10.41 -2.66
N VAL A 113 6.26 10.36 -3.67
CA VAL A 113 6.71 11.55 -4.41
C VAL A 113 5.52 12.28 -5.04
N LEU A 114 4.66 11.56 -5.77
CA LEU A 114 3.50 12.15 -6.45
C LEU A 114 2.50 12.75 -5.46
N GLY A 115 2.23 12.04 -4.36
CA GLY A 115 1.26 12.43 -3.34
C GLY A 115 1.72 13.64 -2.52
N TYR A 116 2.95 13.62 -2.01
CA TYR A 116 3.47 14.70 -1.17
C TYR A 116 3.84 15.96 -1.94
N LEU A 117 4.46 15.82 -3.11
CA LEU A 117 4.78 16.99 -3.94
C LEU A 117 3.55 17.51 -4.70
N ASN A 118 2.39 16.86 -4.54
CA ASN A 118 1.17 17.19 -5.27
C ASN A 118 1.40 17.31 -6.79
N SER A 119 2.21 16.42 -7.37
CA SER A 119 2.60 16.50 -8.80
C SER A 119 1.41 16.33 -9.76
N LEU A 120 0.33 15.74 -9.25
CA LEU A 120 -0.94 15.57 -9.97
C LEU A 120 -1.82 16.84 -9.97
N GLY A 121 -1.48 17.86 -9.18
CA GLY A 121 -2.25 19.10 -9.08
C GLY A 121 -3.65 18.89 -8.48
N LYS A 122 -3.78 17.95 -7.54
CA LYS A 122 -5.04 17.59 -6.86
C LYS A 122 -5.05 18.17 -5.44
N LYS A 123 -5.93 17.68 -4.56
CA LYS A 123 -5.94 18.14 -3.16
C LYS A 123 -4.59 17.75 -2.52
N PRO A 124 -3.79 18.71 -2.02
CA PRO A 124 -2.56 18.37 -1.33
C PRO A 124 -2.87 17.56 -0.07
N VAL A 125 -1.98 16.65 0.28
CA VAL A 125 -2.08 15.89 1.53
C VAL A 125 -1.76 16.85 2.68
N SER A 126 -2.69 17.00 3.62
CA SER A 126 -2.44 17.78 4.83
C SER A 126 -1.45 17.06 5.74
N LEU A 127 -0.76 17.80 6.60
CA LEU A 127 0.19 17.22 7.56
C LEU A 127 -0.46 16.18 8.48
N LEU A 128 -1.73 16.40 8.86
CA LEU A 128 -2.50 15.45 9.65
C LEU A 128 -2.81 14.17 8.85
N GLU A 129 -3.24 14.28 7.59
CA GLU A 129 -3.48 13.13 6.72
C GLU A 129 -2.19 12.34 6.46
N ALA A 130 -1.07 13.03 6.27
CA ALA A 130 0.26 12.43 6.09
C ALA A 130 0.70 11.64 7.33
N PHE A 131 0.59 12.26 8.50
CA PHE A 131 0.96 11.65 9.77
C PHE A 131 0.04 10.49 10.14
N ALA A 132 -1.27 10.64 9.95
CA ALA A 132 -2.23 9.57 10.19
C ALA A 132 -2.00 8.38 9.25
N GLY A 133 -1.69 8.63 7.97
CA GLY A 133 -1.37 7.58 7.01
C GLY A 133 -0.13 6.80 7.42
N LEU A 134 0.97 7.49 7.74
CA LEU A 134 2.23 6.90 8.23
C LEU A 134 2.00 6.08 9.50
N LEU A 135 1.36 6.66 10.51
CA LEU A 135 1.10 5.94 11.76
C LEU A 135 0.22 4.72 11.56
N PHE A 136 -0.83 4.85 10.74
CA PHE A 136 -1.74 3.75 10.46
C PHE A 136 -1.00 2.57 9.82
N THR A 137 -0.19 2.82 8.78
CA THR A 137 0.56 1.76 8.10
C THR A 137 1.66 1.19 9.00
N THR A 138 2.35 2.04 9.76
CA THR A 138 3.38 1.60 10.70
C THR A 138 2.79 0.67 11.76
N ILE A 139 1.67 1.05 12.38
CA ILE A 139 0.97 0.20 13.35
C ILE A 139 0.46 -1.07 12.68
N TRP A 140 -0.13 -0.97 11.49
CA TRP A 140 -0.63 -2.13 10.75
C TRP A 140 0.47 -3.17 10.49
N ILE A 141 1.65 -2.73 10.07
CA ILE A 141 2.79 -3.60 9.73
C ILE A 141 3.51 -4.13 10.97
N LEU A 142 3.69 -3.29 12.00
CA LEU A 142 4.43 -3.68 13.21
C LEU A 142 3.57 -4.40 14.24
N SER A 143 2.25 -4.17 14.28
CA SER A 143 1.37 -4.75 15.30
C SER A 143 1.49 -6.26 15.45
N PRO A 144 1.65 -7.08 14.39
CA PRO A 144 1.85 -8.51 14.57
C PRO A 144 3.19 -8.85 15.23
N ASN A 145 4.21 -8.01 15.14
CA ASN A 145 5.53 -8.28 15.71
C ASN A 145 5.68 -7.78 17.16
N LEU A 146 4.69 -7.04 17.69
CA LEU A 146 4.73 -6.43 19.02
C LEU A 146 4.01 -7.25 20.11
N PHE A 147 3.26 -8.28 19.73
CA PHE A 147 2.46 -9.13 20.64
C PHE A 147 2.78 -10.60 20.46
#